data_AF-A0A3P3YPC2-F1
#
_entry.id   AF-A0A3P3YPC2-F1
#
_cell.length_a   1.000
_cell.length_b   1.000
_cell.length_c   1.000
_cell.angle_alpha   90.00
_cell.angle_beta   90.00
_cell.angle_gamma   90.00
#
_symmetry.space_group_name_H-M   'P 1'
#
loop_
_entity.id
_entity.type
_entity.pdbx_description
1 polymer ?
#
loop_
_entity_poly.entity_id
_entity_poly.type
_entity_poly.pdbx_seq_one_letter_code
_entity_poly.pdbx_strand_id
1 'polypeptide(L)'
;MTRAALNLYRRILRASRRFGPDEGRTIRDEARSLFEKNAALTDAQEIDAKLFEGNTRVDLALHYGIASPRLYNVTRGTMPSSRKHHQGMRPQPVPAYMDSYYDADTSPNPR
;
A
#
# COMPACT_ATOMS: atom_id res chain seq x y z
N MET A 1 16.78 -8.81 7.70
CA MET A 1 15.32 -8.90 7.96
C MET A 1 15.04 -9.43 9.35
N THR A 2 14.20 -8.73 10.12
CA THR A 2 13.83 -9.11 11.49
C THR A 2 12.78 -10.23 11.53
N ARG A 3 12.61 -10.89 12.69
CA ARG A 3 11.57 -11.91 12.90
C ARG A 3 10.16 -11.36 12.69
N ALA A 4 9.92 -10.12 13.11
CA ALA A 4 8.65 -9.43 12.92
C ALA A 4 8.32 -9.21 11.44
N ALA A 5 9.29 -8.77 10.64
CA ALA A 5 9.14 -8.59 9.19
C ALA A 5 8.79 -9.93 8.50
N LEU A 6 9.49 -11.01 8.82
CA LEU A 6 9.17 -12.34 8.25
C LEU A 6 7.76 -12.82 8.61
N ASN A 7 7.30 -12.54 9.83
CA ASN A 7 5.95 -12.89 10.24
C ASN A 7 4.90 -12.09 9.48
N LEU A 8 5.10 -10.78 9.30
CA LEU A 8 4.24 -9.94 8.49
C LEU A 8 4.21 -10.42 7.02
N TYR A 9 5.36 -10.72 6.43
CA TYR A 9 5.43 -11.21 5.05
C TYR A 9 4.61 -12.49 4.87
N ARG A 10 4.79 -13.49 5.77
CA ARG A 10 3.99 -14.72 5.75
C ARG A 10 2.49 -14.45 5.95
N ARG A 11 2.14 -13.48 6.79
CA ARG A 11 0.76 -13.05 7.01
C ARG A 11 0.15 -12.49 5.72
N ILE A 12 0.88 -11.65 4.98
CA ILE A 12 0.47 -11.11 3.68
C ILE A 12 0.25 -12.24 2.67
N LEU A 13 1.20 -13.18 2.54
CA LEU A 13 1.08 -14.31 1.63
C LEU A 13 -0.11 -15.25 1.95
N ARG A 14 -0.51 -15.33 3.22
CA ARG A 14 -1.72 -16.06 3.63
C ARG A 14 -2.98 -15.27 3.32
N ALA A 15 -2.96 -13.95 3.57
CA ALA A 15 -4.08 -13.07 3.27
C ALA A 15 -4.37 -13.02 1.75
N SER A 16 -3.33 -12.99 0.90
CA SER A 16 -3.47 -12.95 -0.55
C SER A 16 -4.27 -14.12 -1.13
N ARG A 17 -4.32 -15.26 -0.44
CA ARG A 17 -5.09 -16.45 -0.85
C ARG A 17 -6.60 -16.30 -0.67
N ARG A 18 -7.04 -15.28 0.06
CA ARG A 18 -8.47 -14.96 0.24
C ARG A 18 -9.04 -14.13 -0.91
N PHE A 19 -8.17 -13.61 -1.78
CA PHE A 19 -8.52 -12.78 -2.92
C PHE A 19 -8.52 -13.61 -4.20
N GLY A 20 -9.07 -13.05 -5.28
CA GLY A 20 -9.05 -13.68 -6.60
C GLY A 20 -7.62 -13.95 -7.10
N PRO A 21 -7.44 -14.82 -8.10
CA PRO A 21 -6.10 -15.23 -8.56
C PRO A 21 -5.24 -14.06 -9.05
N ASP A 22 -5.84 -13.04 -9.69
CA ASP A 22 -5.14 -11.85 -10.16
C ASP A 22 -4.80 -10.89 -9.03
N GLU A 23 -5.77 -10.52 -8.19
CA GLU A 23 -5.53 -9.69 -7.00
C GLU A 23 -4.52 -10.32 -6.06
N GLY A 24 -4.64 -11.63 -5.83
CA GLY A 24 -3.71 -12.41 -5.02
C GLY A 24 -2.32 -12.50 -5.63
N ARG A 25 -2.15 -12.38 -6.95
CA ARG A 25 -0.83 -12.17 -7.59
C ARG A 25 -0.31 -10.77 -7.30
N THR A 26 -1.10 -9.73 -7.56
CA THR A 26 -0.74 -8.33 -7.31
C THR A 26 -0.29 -8.10 -5.87
N ILE A 27 -1.04 -8.60 -4.86
CA ILE A 27 -0.67 -8.49 -3.44
C ILE A 27 0.70 -9.13 -3.17
N ARG A 28 0.99 -10.29 -3.77
CA ARG A 28 2.25 -11.00 -3.55
C ARG A 28 3.42 -10.27 -4.20
N ASP A 29 3.24 -9.74 -5.40
CA ASP A 29 4.28 -9.05 -6.15
C ASP A 29 4.60 -7.70 -5.50
N GLU A 30 3.58 -6.96 -5.06
CA GLU A 30 3.76 -5.73 -4.30
C GLU A 30 4.47 -6.00 -2.96
N ALA A 31 4.04 -7.02 -2.22
CA ALA A 31 4.68 -7.40 -0.96
C ALA A 31 6.14 -7.78 -1.19
N ARG A 32 6.46 -8.55 -2.23
CA ARG A 32 7.85 -8.87 -2.57
C ARG A 32 8.66 -7.60 -2.83
N SER A 33 8.16 -6.73 -3.72
CA SER A 33 8.84 -5.49 -4.09
C SER A 33 9.12 -4.60 -2.89
N LEU A 34 8.12 -4.38 -2.02
CA LEU A 34 8.28 -3.54 -0.84
C LEU A 34 9.26 -4.15 0.17
N PHE A 35 9.23 -5.47 0.38
CA PHE A 35 10.16 -6.13 1.30
C PHE A 35 11.59 -6.14 0.77
N GLU A 36 11.79 -6.25 -0.55
CA GLU A 36 13.10 -6.13 -1.20
C GLU A 36 13.64 -4.70 -1.13
N LYS A 37 12.82 -3.69 -1.47
CA LYS A 37 13.18 -2.27 -1.39
C LYS A 37 13.66 -1.87 0.01
N ASN A 38 13.02 -2.41 1.05
CA ASN A 38 13.31 -2.10 2.45
C ASN A 38 14.28 -3.10 3.11
N ALA A 39 14.89 -4.03 2.37
CA ALA A 39 15.70 -5.11 2.94
C ALA A 39 16.97 -4.62 3.66
N ALA A 40 17.49 -3.46 3.24
CA ALA A 40 18.68 -2.81 3.79
C ALA A 40 18.38 -1.83 4.95
N LEU A 41 17.11 -1.65 5.34
CA LEU A 41 16.76 -0.81 6.49
C LEU A 41 17.41 -1.35 7.76
N THR A 42 18.05 -0.46 8.49
CA THR A 42 18.72 -0.74 9.78
C THR A 42 18.22 0.15 10.91
N ASP A 43 17.60 1.29 10.60
CA ASP A 43 16.98 2.14 11.61
C ASP A 43 15.73 1.47 12.20
N ALA A 44 15.67 1.43 13.53
CA ALA A 44 14.62 0.74 14.24
C ALA A 44 13.27 1.43 14.11
N GLN A 45 13.24 2.77 14.08
CA GLN A 45 11.99 3.54 13.98
C GLN A 45 11.37 3.40 12.60
N GLU A 46 12.18 3.47 11.55
CA GLU A 46 11.73 3.23 10.17
C GLU A 46 11.20 1.81 9.99
N ILE A 47 11.87 0.80 10.54
CA ILE A 47 11.40 -0.59 10.49
C ILE A 47 10.04 -0.72 11.18
N ASP A 48 9.88 -0.14 12.37
CA ASP A 48 8.62 -0.20 13.12
C ASP A 48 7.48 0.52 12.37
N ALA A 49 7.77 1.66 11.75
CA ALA A 49 6.81 2.38 10.91
C ALA A 49 6.35 1.52 9.71
N LYS A 50 7.28 0.87 9.00
CA LYS A 50 6.95 -0.03 7.87
C LYS A 50 6.17 -1.27 8.33
N LEU A 51 6.51 -1.82 9.49
CA LEU A 51 5.75 -2.93 10.08
C LEU A 51 4.33 -2.50 10.45
N PHE A 52 4.16 -1.32 11.03
CA PHE A 52 2.85 -0.76 11.36
C PHE A 52 2.01 -0.54 10.11
N GLU A 53 2.58 0.10 9.08
CA GLU A 53 1.95 0.30 7.77
C GLU A 53 1.45 -1.04 7.20
N GLY A 54 2.35 -2.03 7.07
CA GLY A 54 2.01 -3.30 6.44
C GLY A 54 0.98 -4.12 7.23
N ASN A 55 1.03 -4.11 8.57
CA ASN A 55 -0.02 -4.74 9.38
C ASN A 55 -1.37 -4.06 9.17
N THR A 56 -1.41 -2.73 9.24
CA THR A 56 -2.63 -1.94 9.05
C THR A 56 -3.26 -2.19 7.67
N ARG A 57 -2.43 -2.24 6.62
CA ARG A 57 -2.88 -2.55 5.25
C ARG A 57 -3.52 -3.95 5.17
N VAL A 58 -2.91 -4.96 5.78
CA VAL A 58 -3.47 -6.32 5.82
C VAL A 58 -4.79 -6.37 6.59
N ASP A 59 -4.84 -5.73 7.77
CA ASP A 59 -6.03 -5.69 8.60
C ASP A 59 -7.23 -5.07 7.88
N LEU A 60 -7.01 -3.94 7.21
CA LEU A 60 -8.05 -3.27 6.42
C LEU A 60 -8.47 -4.08 5.20
N ALA A 61 -7.51 -4.70 4.50
CA ALA A 61 -7.83 -5.55 3.36
C ALA A 61 -8.72 -6.73 3.75
N LEU A 62 -8.44 -7.35 4.90
CA LEU A 62 -9.24 -8.44 5.45
C LEU A 62 -10.60 -7.98 5.97
N HIS A 63 -10.67 -6.81 6.60
CA HIS A 63 -11.91 -6.27 7.15
C HIS A 63 -12.90 -5.86 6.05
N TYR A 64 -12.42 -5.20 5.00
CA TYR A 64 -13.27 -4.68 3.92
C TYR A 64 -13.37 -5.61 2.69
N GLY A 65 -12.58 -6.68 2.65
CA GLY A 65 -12.58 -7.64 1.53
C GLY A 65 -12.05 -7.04 0.22
N ILE A 66 -11.14 -6.06 0.30
CA ILE A 66 -10.56 -5.37 -0.85
C ILE A 66 -9.03 -5.37 -0.75
N ALA A 67 -8.35 -5.69 -1.85
CA ALA A 67 -6.89 -5.80 -1.88
C ALA A 67 -6.18 -4.45 -1.68
N SER A 68 -6.85 -3.36 -2.07
CA SER A 68 -6.31 -2.01 -2.01
C SER A 68 -7.15 -1.13 -1.08
N PRO A 69 -6.50 -0.23 -0.31
CA PRO A 69 -7.21 0.72 0.53
C PRO A 69 -8.10 1.62 -0.33
N ARG A 70 -9.32 1.88 0.17
CA ARG A 70 -10.19 2.87 -0.45
C ARG A 70 -9.54 4.24 -0.24
N LEU A 71 -9.12 4.86 -1.35
CA LEU A 71 -8.95 6.30 -1.42
C LEU A 71 -10.26 6.88 -0.88
N TYR A 72 -10.17 7.63 0.22
CA TYR A 72 -11.36 8.09 0.91
C TYR A 72 -12.28 8.87 -0.03
N ASN A 73 -13.55 8.93 0.37
CA ASN A 73 -14.63 9.52 -0.41
C ASN A 73 -14.35 10.99 -0.74
N VAL A 74 -13.71 11.28 -1.89
CA VAL A 74 -14.06 12.49 -2.63
C VAL A 74 -15.50 12.29 -3.07
N THR A 75 -16.42 13.01 -2.43
CA THR A 75 -17.83 13.04 -2.80
C THR A 75 -17.90 13.27 -4.31
N ARG A 76 -18.57 12.36 -5.04
CA ARG A 76 -18.77 12.45 -6.49
C ARG A 76 -19.53 13.74 -6.78
N GLY A 77 -18.80 14.82 -7.08
CA GLY A 77 -19.35 16.17 -7.24
C GLY A 77 -18.45 17.31 -6.73
N THR A 78 -17.42 17.03 -5.91
CA THR A 78 -16.53 18.08 -5.38
C THR A 78 -15.22 18.24 -6.17
N MET A 79 -14.98 17.41 -7.18
CA MET A 79 -13.92 17.66 -8.15
C MET A 79 -14.43 18.69 -9.15
N PRO A 80 -13.90 19.93 -9.21
CA PRO A 80 -14.27 20.84 -10.28
C PRO A 80 -13.95 20.15 -11.60
N SER A 81 -15.00 19.96 -12.42
CA SER A 81 -14.88 19.48 -13.79
C SER A 81 -14.05 20.48 -14.58
N SER A 82 -12.74 20.34 -14.54
CA SER A 82 -11.81 21.16 -15.27
C SER A 82 -10.76 20.25 -15.86
N ARG A 83 -10.99 19.91 -17.14
CA ARG A 83 -9.97 19.47 -18.08
C ARG A 83 -8.86 20.54 -18.13
N LYS A 84 -7.89 20.48 -17.25
CA LYS A 84 -6.55 21.06 -17.47
C LYS A 84 -5.51 20.19 -16.79
N HIS A 85 -4.69 19.56 -17.61
CA HIS A 85 -3.40 19.02 -17.20
C HIS A 85 -2.63 20.12 -16.47
N HIS A 86 -2.49 19.98 -15.16
CA HIS A 86 -1.57 20.79 -14.36
C HIS A 86 -0.63 19.84 -13.60
N GLN A 87 0.66 19.94 -13.94
CA GLN A 87 1.77 19.45 -13.12
C GLN A 87 1.52 19.85 -11.66
N GLY A 88 1.52 18.87 -10.74
CA GLY A 88 1.41 19.15 -9.30
C GLY A 88 0.10 18.73 -8.63
N MET A 89 -0.72 17.87 -9.26
CA MET A 89 -1.83 17.22 -8.57
C MET A 89 -1.28 16.48 -7.33
N ARG A 90 -1.52 17.04 -6.13
CA ARG A 90 -1.21 16.36 -4.88
C ARG A 90 -1.89 14.99 -4.92
N PRO A 91 -1.16 13.87 -4.76
CA PRO A 91 -1.77 12.56 -4.76
C PRO A 91 -2.94 12.56 -3.78
N GLN A 92 -4.08 12.02 -4.22
CA GLN A 92 -5.28 11.80 -3.39
C GLN A 92 -4.81 11.36 -2.01
N PRO A 93 -5.16 12.06 -0.93
CA PRO A 93 -4.47 11.77 0.31
C PRO A 93 -4.80 10.34 0.71
N VAL A 94 -3.77 9.53 0.86
CA VAL A 94 -3.95 8.19 1.41
C VAL A 94 -3.98 8.31 2.93
N PRO A 95 -4.53 7.32 3.64
CA PRO A 95 -4.43 7.28 5.09
C PRO A 95 -2.99 7.51 5.57
N ALA A 96 -2.84 8.21 6.70
CA ALA A 96 -1.54 8.68 7.21
C ALA A 96 -0.51 7.56 7.47
N TYR A 97 -0.92 6.30 7.47
CA TYR A 97 -0.04 5.15 7.64
C TYR A 97 0.51 4.60 6.31
N MET A 98 0.13 5.13 5.15
CA MET A 98 0.52 4.61 3.82
C MET A 98 1.66 5.41 3.17
N ASP A 99 2.81 5.46 3.83
CA ASP A 99 3.97 6.16 3.27
C ASP A 99 4.43 5.53 1.95
N SER A 100 4.32 4.20 1.80
CA SER A 100 4.75 3.49 0.58
C SER A 100 3.97 3.86 -0.71
N TYR A 101 2.82 4.52 -0.58
CA TYR A 101 2.00 4.92 -1.73
C TYR A 101 2.51 6.21 -2.39
N TYR A 102 3.21 7.06 -1.64
CA TYR A 102 3.81 8.29 -2.17
C TYR A 102 5.19 8.07 -2.79
N ASP A 103 5.77 6.88 -2.60
CA ASP A 103 7.00 6.48 -3.28
C ASP A 103 6.72 6.32 -4.78
N ALA A 104 7.33 7.18 -5.60
CA ALA A 104 7.06 7.32 -7.04
C ALA A 104 7.20 6.02 -7.86
N ASP A 105 7.87 5.00 -7.31
CA ASP A 105 8.14 3.71 -7.94
C ASP A 105 7.13 2.61 -7.58
N THR A 106 6.08 2.91 -6.80
CA THR A 106 5.09 1.90 -6.35
C THR A 106 3.64 2.29 -6.66
N SER A 107 3.41 3.48 -7.22
CA SER A 107 2.09 3.91 -7.68
C SER A 107 1.66 3.09 -8.90
N PRO A 108 0.46 2.47 -8.91
CA PRO A 108 -0.05 1.71 -10.06
C PRO A 108 -0.38 2.57 -11.27
N ASN A 109 -0.21 3.90 -11.17
CA ASN A 109 -0.37 4.82 -12.29
C ASN A 109 1.01 5.35 -12.70
N PRO A 110 1.60 4.85 -13.80
CA PRO A 110 2.86 5.38 -14.31
C PRO A 110 2.65 6.82 -14.79
N ARG A 111 3.69 7.64 -14.64
CA ARG A 111 3.72 9.04 -15.09
C ARG A 111 3.42 9.19 -16.58
#